data_AF-A0A6I7Y0A3-F1
#
_entry.id   AF-A0A6I7Y0A3-F1
#
_cell.length_a   1.000
_cell.length_b   1.000
_cell.length_c   1.000
_cell.angle_alpha   90.00
_cell.angle_beta   90.00
_cell.angle_gamma   90.00
#
_symmetry.space_group_name_H-M   'P 1'
#
loop_
_entity.id
_entity.type
_entity.pdbx_description
1 polymer ?
#
loop_
_entity_poly.entity_id
_entity_poly.type
_entity_poly.pdbx_seq_one_letter_code
_entity_poly.pdbx_strand_id
1 'polypeptide(L)' 'MDKELAMDADAAVRHMRFGKLPERIRREDMTAEVEAAPGDGGGAYNPENSWKFYSCVALDLGL' A
#
# COMPACT_ATOMS: atom_id res chain seq x y z
N MET A 1 30.47 -6.53 -10.47
CA MET A 1 30.98 -5.47 -9.58
C MET A 1 30.36 -4.11 -9.92
N ASP A 2 30.16 -3.76 -11.19
CA ASP A 2 29.65 -2.41 -11.57
C ASP A 2 28.20 -2.12 -11.16
N LYS A 3 27.35 -3.16 -11.16
CA LYS A 3 25.94 -3.04 -10.78
C LYS A 3 25.74 -2.78 -9.28
N GLU A 4 26.63 -3.33 -8.45
CA GLU A 4 26.59 -3.19 -7.00
C GLU A 4 26.98 -1.76 -6.59
N LEU A 5 28.04 -1.24 -7.23
CA LEU A 5 28.44 0.17 -7.13
C LEU A 5 27.35 1.16 -7.57
N ALA A 6 26.62 0.84 -8.65
CA ALA A 6 25.51 1.66 -9.12
C ALA A 6 24.32 1.66 -8.13
N MET A 7 24.01 0.51 -7.53
CA MET A 7 22.96 0.39 -6.51
C MET A 7 23.29 1.18 -5.23
N ASP A 8 24.57 1.19 -4.84
CA ASP A 8 25.05 1.95 -3.69
C ASP A 8 24.99 3.47 -3.92
N ALA A 9 25.31 3.93 -5.13
CA ALA A 9 25.18 5.33 -5.51
C ALA A 9 23.71 5.79 -5.46
N ASP A 10 22.79 5.00 -5.98
CA ASP A 10 21.35 5.28 -5.91
C ASP A 10 20.82 5.26 -4.47
N ALA A 11 21.38 4.39 -3.61
CA ALA A 11 21.06 4.37 -2.19
C ALA A 11 21.53 5.65 -1.47
N ALA A 12 22.74 6.12 -1.77
CA ALA A 12 23.27 7.36 -1.22
C ALA A 12 22.43 8.59 -1.62
N VAL A 13 22.01 8.68 -2.89
CA VAL A 13 21.11 9.75 -3.36
C VAL A 13 19.77 9.71 -2.64
N ARG A 14 19.19 8.51 -2.44
CA ARG A 14 17.94 8.35 -1.68
C ARG A 14 18.10 8.80 -0.23
N HIS A 15 19.19 8.41 0.44
CA HIS A 15 19.44 8.85 1.82
C HIS A 15 19.66 10.35 1.94
N MET A 16 20.33 10.98 0.98
CA MET A 16 20.48 12.44 0.96
C MET A 16 19.14 13.16 0.76
N ARG A 17 18.27 12.61 -0.09
CA ARG A 17 16.95 13.21 -0.39
C ARG A 17 15.92 12.99 0.72
N PHE A 18 15.89 11.80 1.31
CA PHE A 18 14.82 11.36 2.22
C PHE A 18 15.29 11.17 3.67
N GLY A 19 16.59 11.28 3.94
CA GLY A 19 17.15 11.08 5.27
C GLY A 19 17.11 9.61 5.71
N LYS A 20 16.86 9.41 7.00
CA LYS A 20 16.73 8.09 7.63
C LYS A 20 15.27 7.82 7.94
N LEU A 21 14.87 6.54 7.87
CA LEU A 21 13.57 6.13 8.35
C LEU A 21 13.48 6.42 9.86
N PRO A 22 12.34 6.95 10.36
CA PRO A 22 12.09 7.04 11.79
C PRO A 22 12.16 5.67 12.46
N GLU A 23 12.25 5.67 13.79
CA GLU A 23 12.15 4.44 14.56
C GLU A 23 10.83 3.70 14.25
N ARG A 24 10.89 2.38 14.22
CA ARG A 24 9.73 1.55 13.97
C ARG A 24 8.70 1.75 15.09
N ILE A 25 7.47 2.09 14.71
CA ILE A 25 6.33 2.14 15.61
C ILE A 25 6.12 0.74 16.22
N ARG A 26 5.90 0.67 17.53
CA ARG A 26 5.67 -0.61 18.19
C ARG A 26 4.39 -1.23 17.65
N ARG A 27 4.30 -2.56 17.63
CA ARG A 27 3.17 -3.25 16.99
C ARG A 27 1.85 -2.88 17.65
N GLU A 28 1.88 -2.72 18.97
CA GLU A 28 0.78 -2.27 19.81
C GLU A 28 0.30 -0.85 19.49
N ASP A 29 1.16 0.01 18.96
CA ASP A 29 0.83 1.39 18.60
C ASP A 29 0.36 1.51 17.14
N MET A 30 0.35 0.41 16.38
CA MET A 30 -0.10 0.37 14.98
C MET A 30 -1.62 0.16 14.82
N THR A 31 -2.37 -0.02 15.92
CA THR A 31 -3.81 -0.22 15.88
C THR A 31 -4.56 1.10 16.10
N ALA A 32 -5.25 1.58 15.08
CA ALA A 32 -6.28 2.59 15.25
C ALA A 32 -7.57 1.88 15.65
N GLU A 33 -7.83 1.78 16.95
CA GLU A 33 -9.11 1.30 17.46
C GLU A 33 -10.17 2.35 17.10
N VAL A 34 -10.95 2.08 16.06
CA VAL A 34 -12.12 2.89 15.69
C VAL A 34 -13.35 2.15 16.19
N GLU A 35 -14.07 2.77 17.12
CA GLU A 35 -15.41 2.32 17.51
C GLU A 35 -16.28 2.27 16.25
N ALA A 36 -16.67 1.06 15.84
CA ALA A 36 -17.62 0.89 14.75
C ALA A 36 -18.96 1.45 15.22
N ALA A 37 -19.50 2.43 14.48
CA ALA A 37 -20.84 2.94 14.77
C ALA A 37 -21.85 1.78 14.73
N PRO A 38 -22.77 1.66 15.73
CA PRO A 38 -23.82 0.65 15.70
C PRO A 38 -24.71 0.93 14.49
N GLY A 39 -24.56 0.16 13.40
CA GLY A 39 -25.36 0.35 12.19
C GLY A 39 -24.64 0.10 10.87
N ASP A 40 -23.31 0.12 10.81
CA ASP A 40 -22.57 -0.34 9.62
C ASP A 40 -22.13 -1.81 9.78
N GLY A 41 -23.07 -2.62 10.23
CA GLY A 41 -22.95 -4.07 10.18
C GLY A 41 -22.99 -4.49 8.72
N GLY A 42 -21.84 -4.43 8.06
CA GLY A 42 -21.54 -5.01 6.76
C GLY A 42 -22.67 -4.85 5.75
N GLY A 43 -22.60 -3.82 4.91
CA GLY A 43 -23.42 -3.75 3.69
C GLY A 43 -23.48 -5.13 3.08
N ALA A 44 -24.67 -5.76 3.14
CA ALA A 44 -24.83 -7.18 2.92
C ALA A 44 -24.09 -7.56 1.64
N TYR A 45 -23.12 -8.48 1.76
CA TYR A 45 -22.33 -8.91 0.61
C TYR A 45 -23.29 -9.33 -0.50
N ASN A 46 -23.37 -8.50 -1.53
CA ASN A 46 -24.26 -8.69 -2.66
C ASN A 46 -23.38 -9.14 -3.84
N PRO A 47 -23.28 -10.46 -4.10
CA PRO A 47 -22.43 -10.99 -5.15
C PRO A 47 -22.85 -10.48 -6.54
N GLU A 48 -24.11 -10.12 -6.73
CA GLU A 48 -24.65 -9.57 -7.97
C GLU A 48 -24.35 -8.06 -8.15
N ASN A 49 -23.92 -7.36 -7.10
CA ASN A 49 -23.39 -5.99 -7.15
C ASN A 49 -21.84 -5.94 -7.11
N SER A 50 -21.17 -7.10 -7.03
CA SER A 50 -19.71 -7.21 -7.01
C SER A 50 -19.07 -7.13 -8.41
N TRP A 51 -19.88 -7.19 -9.48
CA TRP A 51 -19.46 -6.91 -10.86
C TRP A 51 -19.56 -5.42 -11.22
N LYS A 52 -19.23 -4.53 -10.27
CA LYS A 52 -18.76 -3.21 -10.69
C LYS A 52 -17.39 -3.43 -11.32
N PHE A 53 -17.36 -3.47 -12.64
CA PHE A 53 -16.16 -3.60 -13.45
C PHE A 53 -15.15 -2.52 -13.02
N TYR A 54 -14.24 -2.86 -12.12
CA TYR A 54 -13.01 -2.11 -11.97
C TYR A 54 -12.27 -2.36 -13.28
N SER A 55 -12.20 -1.32 -14.11
CA SER A 55 -11.45 -1.29 -15.37
C SER A 55 -10.02 -1.71 -15.08
N CYS A 56 -9.75 -3.00 -15.17
CA CYS A 56 -8.41 -3.53 -15.08
C CYS A 56 -7.72 -3.15 -16.39
N VAL A 57 -6.60 -2.43 -16.26
CA VAL A 57 -5.70 -2.05 -17.37
C VAL A 57 -5.41 -3.21 -18.34
N ALA A 58 -5.51 -4.46 -17.88
CA ALA A 58 -5.40 -5.65 -18.71
C ALA A 58 -6.48 -5.75 -19.81
N LEU A 59 -7.74 -5.36 -19.54
CA LEU A 59 -8.80 -5.35 -20.55
C LEU A 59 -8.57 -4.23 -21.59
N ASP A 60 -8.10 -3.07 -21.14
CA ASP A 60 -7.81 -1.92 -22.01
C ASP A 60 -6.57 -2.15 -22.91
N LEU A 61 -5.65 -3.05 -22.52
CA LEU A 61 -4.42 -3.34 -23.27
C LEU A 61 -4.49 -4.59 -24.16
N GLY A 62 -5.58 -5.37 -24.14
CA GLY A 62 -5.81 -6.49 -25.07
C GLY A 62 -4.70 -7.56 -25.10
N LEU A 63 -4.16 -7.93 -23.93
CA LEU A 63 -3.18 -9.01 -23.73
C LEU A 63 -3.84 -10.33 -23.33
#